data_AF-A0A2W7MMY4-F1
#
_entry.id   AF-A0A2W7MMY4-F1
#
_cell.length_a   1.000
_cell.length_b   1.000
_cell.length_c   1.000
_cell.angle_alpha   90.00
_cell.angle_beta   90.00
_cell.angle_gamma   90.00
#
_symmetry.space_group_name_H-M   'P 1'
#
loop_
_entity.id
_entity.type
_entity.pdbx_description
1 polymer ?
#
loop_
_entity_poly.entity_id
_entity_poly.type
_entity_poly.pdbx_seq_one_letter_code
_entity_poly.pdbx_strand_id
1 'polypeptide(L)'
;MLSLFSTSSDKAGFRLQYMEVFNWGTFDEKVFRINPQGNNSLLTGANASGKSTYIDALLTLMVPAKKDRFYNQSSGVDKKGNRTEETYVLGHYGNIQEEGKSSTSTQKLRDKNTYSVILAHFKNTDLKFVTLFQVRWFSSSGELNRQFGIAHVPLEIEKDFRDFDSKGLWKRRLDKAYNSNTTKKKIEFIEGPTAYAERMTSLFGMRSVKALSLFNQVVGVKVLEDLDEFIRTNMLEELDAETEFIQLKESFLTLMDAKTNIEKAKEQIKQLIPINEIAQKLTNIQVDLQQLEKTKETSVYWFAKKGVELGKKELAHFAAIPKPSPVFQ
;
A
#
# COMPACT_ATOMS: atom_id res chain seq x y z
N MET A 1 11.80 -20.65 12.38
CA MET A 1 10.68 -20.49 13.32
C MET A 1 10.45 -18.99 13.54
N LEU A 2 9.36 -18.44 13.01
CA LEU A 2 8.95 -17.05 13.22
C LEU A 2 8.14 -16.99 14.52
N SER A 3 8.78 -16.59 15.62
CA SER A 3 8.10 -16.34 16.89
C SER A 3 7.59 -14.91 16.91
N LEU A 4 6.26 -14.73 16.87
CA LEU A 4 5.60 -13.43 16.95
C LEU A 4 5.62 -12.82 18.37
N PHE A 5 6.01 -13.59 19.41
CA PHE A 5 6.10 -13.11 20.79
C PHE A 5 7.22 -13.86 21.56
N SER A 6 8.49 -13.48 21.34
CA SER A 6 9.59 -13.94 22.19
C SER A 6 9.64 -13.13 23.49
N THR A 7 9.47 -13.78 24.63
CA THR A 7 9.56 -13.19 25.99
C THR A 7 11.00 -13.14 26.54
N SER A 8 12.03 -13.36 25.72
CA SER A 8 13.41 -13.05 26.09
C SER A 8 13.59 -11.53 26.20
N SER A 9 13.58 -11.03 27.44
CA SER A 9 13.55 -9.61 27.83
C SER A 9 14.74 -8.76 27.38
N ASP A 10 15.79 -9.39 26.85
CA ASP A 10 17.05 -8.72 26.60
C ASP A 10 17.11 -8.21 25.17
N LYS A 11 16.56 -6.99 25.02
CA LYS A 11 17.05 -5.95 24.11
C LYS A 11 16.44 -5.81 22.70
N ALA A 12 15.12 -5.96 22.50
CA ALA A 12 14.48 -5.49 21.26
C ALA A 12 13.37 -4.45 21.53
N GLY A 13 13.21 -3.48 20.62
CA GLY A 13 12.15 -2.45 20.67
C GLY A 13 12.53 -1.15 21.38
N PHE A 14 11.74 -0.11 21.13
CA PHE A 14 11.86 1.20 21.78
C PHE A 14 11.14 1.19 23.13
N ARG A 15 11.80 1.70 24.18
CA ARG A 15 11.27 1.75 25.55
C ARG A 15 11.20 3.18 26.05
N LEU A 16 10.08 3.53 26.68
CA LEU A 16 9.84 4.85 27.26
C LEU A 16 10.86 5.13 28.39
N GLN A 17 11.71 6.13 28.18
CA GLN A 17 12.72 6.54 29.15
C GLN A 17 12.16 7.61 30.09
N TYR A 18 11.53 8.62 29.51
CA TYR A 18 10.86 9.68 30.24
C TYR A 18 9.74 10.29 29.42
N MET A 19 8.81 10.90 30.12
CA MET A 19 7.73 11.70 29.54
C MET A 19 7.64 13.01 30.31
N GLU A 20 7.35 14.08 29.58
CA GLU A 20 7.19 15.43 30.11
C GLU A 20 5.88 16.03 29.60
N VAL A 21 5.19 16.72 30.49
CA VAL A 21 3.91 17.35 30.21
C VAL A 21 3.93 18.78 30.75
N PHE A 22 3.53 19.72 29.91
CA PHE A 22 3.38 21.13 30.25
C PHE A 22 2.01 21.63 29.82
N ASN A 23 1.32 22.31 30.74
CA ASN A 23 0.00 22.89 30.53
C ASN A 23 -1.03 21.93 29.90
N TRP A 24 -1.28 20.78 30.55
CA TRP A 24 -2.21 19.76 30.06
C TRP A 24 -3.11 19.21 31.16
N GLY A 25 -4.42 19.31 30.97
CA GLY A 25 -5.42 19.02 32.00
C GLY A 25 -5.11 19.82 33.27
N THR A 26 -4.99 19.12 34.40
CA THR A 26 -4.68 19.70 35.72
C THR A 26 -3.20 20.03 35.92
N PHE A 27 -2.31 19.65 35.01
CA PHE A 27 -0.89 20.00 35.08
C PHE A 27 -0.69 21.42 34.55
N ASP A 28 -0.20 22.33 35.38
CA ASP A 28 -0.18 23.77 35.09
C ASP A 28 1.13 24.44 35.54
N GLU A 29 1.55 25.46 34.79
CA GLU A 29 2.71 26.36 34.98
C GLU A 29 4.10 25.73 35.07
N LYS A 30 4.20 24.43 35.34
CA LYS A 30 5.45 23.69 35.53
C LYS A 30 5.50 22.47 34.62
N VAL A 31 6.73 22.03 34.33
CA VAL A 31 6.95 20.78 33.59
C VAL A 31 6.86 19.60 34.55
N PHE A 32 5.95 18.67 34.26
CA PHE A 32 5.77 17.45 35.03
C PHE A 32 6.42 16.28 34.31
N ARG A 33 7.49 15.75 34.91
CA ARG A 33 8.29 14.65 34.34
C ARG A 33 8.08 13.34 35.09
N ILE A 34 7.89 12.26 34.35
CA ILE A 34 8.06 10.88 34.86
C ILE A 34 9.24 10.22 34.15
N ASN A 35 9.99 9.38 34.88
CA ASN A 35 11.19 8.72 34.37
C ASN A 35 11.10 7.18 34.53
N PRO A 36 10.31 6.47 33.70
CA PRO A 36 10.26 5.01 33.74
C PRO A 36 11.59 4.31 33.44
N GLN A 37 12.52 5.00 32.75
CA GLN A 37 13.85 4.49 32.36
C GLN A 37 13.80 3.14 31.61
N GLY A 38 12.72 2.91 30.87
CA GLY A 38 12.48 1.67 30.12
C GLY A 38 12.02 0.48 30.96
N ASN A 39 11.69 0.68 32.23
CA ASN A 39 11.23 -0.35 33.15
C ASN A 39 9.73 -0.25 33.45
N ASN A 40 9.16 -1.30 34.04
CA ASN A 40 7.80 -1.29 34.57
C ASN A 40 7.70 -0.23 35.67
N SER A 41 6.70 0.65 35.56
CA SER A 41 6.48 1.76 36.49
C SER A 41 5.05 1.75 36.99
N LEU A 42 4.87 1.95 38.29
CA LEU A 42 3.56 2.04 38.93
C LEU A 42 3.25 3.51 39.26
N LEU A 43 2.21 4.06 38.65
CA LEU A 43 1.74 5.42 38.93
C LEU A 43 0.67 5.38 40.04
N THR A 44 1.05 5.81 41.25
CA THR A 44 0.16 5.86 42.42
C THR A 44 -0.19 7.30 42.81
N GLY A 45 -1.26 7.47 43.58
CA GLY A 45 -1.72 8.79 44.03
C GLY A 45 -3.20 8.77 44.41
N ALA A 46 -3.70 9.85 45.02
CA ALA A 46 -5.11 9.97 45.38
C ALA A 46 -6.04 9.97 44.15
N ASN A 47 -7.34 9.79 44.36
CA ASN A 47 -8.33 10.05 43.31
C ASN A 47 -8.24 11.51 42.86
N ALA A 48 -8.45 11.76 41.56
CA ALA A 48 -8.32 13.09 40.93
C ALA A 48 -6.92 13.75 40.99
N SER A 49 -5.87 13.03 41.38
CA SER A 49 -4.47 13.53 41.36
C SER A 49 -3.86 13.74 39.96
N GLY A 50 -4.62 13.51 38.89
CA GLY A 50 -4.14 13.68 37.51
C GLY A 50 -3.50 12.44 36.88
N LYS A 51 -3.56 11.26 37.51
CA LYS A 51 -3.02 10.00 36.94
C LYS A 51 -3.60 9.69 35.55
N SER A 52 -4.93 9.64 35.44
CA SER A 52 -5.60 9.42 34.15
C SER A 52 -5.31 10.54 33.16
N THR A 53 -5.22 11.79 33.60
CA THR A 53 -4.82 12.94 32.77
C THR A 53 -3.44 12.75 32.14
N TYR A 54 -2.50 12.15 32.88
CA TYR A 54 -1.15 11.87 32.39
C TYR A 54 -1.14 10.74 31.36
N ILE A 55 -1.94 9.68 31.60
CA ILE A 55 -2.13 8.59 30.63
C ILE A 55 -2.84 9.11 29.36
N ASP A 56 -3.84 9.98 29.50
CA ASP A 56 -4.51 10.65 28.40
C ASP A 56 -3.51 11.49 27.57
N ALA A 57 -2.50 12.10 28.21
CA ALA A 57 -1.43 12.80 27.51
C ALA A 57 -0.58 11.84 26.67
N LEU A 58 -0.22 10.67 27.23
CA LEU A 58 0.54 9.64 26.50
C LEU A 58 -0.26 9.11 25.31
N LEU A 59 -1.55 8.84 25.51
CA LEU A 59 -2.47 8.43 24.45
C LEU A 59 -2.58 9.50 23.37
N THR A 60 -2.66 10.77 23.76
CA THR A 60 -2.66 11.90 22.81
C THR A 60 -1.40 11.94 21.96
N LEU A 61 -0.26 11.62 22.56
CA LEU A 61 1.03 11.61 21.89
C LEU A 61 1.17 10.45 20.89
N MET A 62 0.69 9.26 21.28
CA MET A 62 0.81 8.01 20.52
C MET A 62 -0.32 7.83 19.48
N VAL A 63 -1.50 8.40 19.72
CA VAL A 63 -2.70 8.23 18.87
C VAL A 63 -3.13 9.62 18.38
N PRO A 64 -2.48 10.17 17.34
CA PRO A 64 -2.65 11.57 16.95
C PRO A 64 -3.99 11.86 16.27
N ALA A 65 -4.64 10.85 15.68
CA ALA A 65 -5.94 11.00 15.03
C ALA A 65 -7.05 11.22 16.08
N LYS A 66 -7.87 12.26 15.90
CA LYS A 66 -8.95 12.60 16.85
C LYS A 66 -10.09 11.56 16.84
N LYS A 67 -10.39 10.98 15.67
CA LYS A 67 -11.45 9.96 15.50
C LYS A 67 -11.18 8.69 16.32
N ASP A 68 -9.91 8.40 16.59
CA ASP A 68 -9.48 7.18 17.26
C ASP A 68 -9.14 7.41 18.73
N ARG A 69 -9.46 8.59 19.30
CA ARG A 69 -9.15 8.98 20.69
C ARG A 69 -10.37 9.05 21.57
N PHE A 70 -10.27 8.47 22.76
CA PHE A 70 -11.30 8.50 23.78
C PHE A 70 -10.68 8.90 25.12
N TYR A 71 -10.99 10.11 25.58
CA TYR A 71 -10.45 10.64 26.82
C TYR A 71 -11.25 10.19 28.04
N ASN A 72 -10.54 9.98 29.17
CA ASN A 72 -11.14 9.78 30.49
C ASN A 72 -12.13 8.59 30.59
N GLN A 73 -11.82 7.47 29.92
CA GLN A 73 -12.67 6.27 29.97
C GLN A 73 -12.71 5.61 31.36
N SER A 74 -11.69 5.82 32.21
CA SER A 74 -11.57 5.21 33.54
C SER A 74 -12.62 5.69 34.56
N SER A 75 -13.42 6.71 34.25
CA SER A 75 -14.40 7.28 35.19
C SER A 75 -15.79 6.64 35.10
N GLY A 76 -16.05 5.69 34.19
CA GLY A 76 -17.32 4.97 34.09
C GLY A 76 -18.53 5.81 33.64
N VAL A 77 -18.34 7.09 33.31
CA VAL A 77 -19.41 7.98 32.87
C VAL A 77 -19.45 8.02 31.35
N ASP A 78 -20.37 7.26 30.76
CA ASP A 78 -20.71 7.26 29.32
C ASP A 78 -21.41 8.56 28.85
N LYS A 79 -20.95 9.73 29.31
CA LYS A 79 -21.34 11.01 28.72
C LYS A 79 -20.35 11.38 27.63
N LYS A 80 -20.69 10.99 26.39
CA LYS A 80 -20.18 11.63 25.17
C LYS A 80 -20.17 13.16 25.40
N GLY A 81 -18.98 13.78 25.39
CA GLY A 81 -18.87 15.22 25.15
C GLY A 81 -18.20 16.11 26.19
N ASN A 82 -17.78 15.63 27.37
CA ASN A 82 -17.26 16.57 28.39
C ASN A 82 -15.77 16.90 28.29
N ARG A 83 -14.95 16.08 27.62
CA ARG A 83 -13.51 16.34 27.49
C ARG A 83 -13.03 16.25 26.05
N THR A 84 -12.54 17.39 25.55
CA THR A 84 -11.90 17.54 24.24
C THR A 84 -10.44 17.94 24.45
N GLU A 85 -9.62 17.91 23.40
CA GLU A 85 -8.26 18.46 23.49
C GLU A 85 -8.24 19.90 24.02
N GLU A 86 -9.22 20.71 23.63
CA GLU A 86 -9.32 22.10 24.09
C GLU A 86 -9.57 22.15 25.60
N THR A 87 -10.39 21.27 26.16
CA THR A 87 -10.61 21.22 27.61
C THR A 87 -9.37 20.76 28.37
N TYR A 88 -8.53 19.90 27.79
CA TYR A 88 -7.23 19.55 28.38
C TYR A 88 -6.26 20.73 28.30
N VAL A 89 -6.15 21.40 27.15
CA VAL A 89 -5.26 22.56 27.02
C VAL A 89 -5.69 23.71 27.94
N LEU A 90 -6.99 23.98 28.09
CA LEU A 90 -7.49 25.01 29.01
C LEU A 90 -7.53 24.56 30.48
N GLY A 91 -7.36 23.27 30.75
CA GLY A 91 -7.39 22.71 32.10
C GLY A 91 -8.75 22.83 32.76
N HIS A 92 -9.83 22.37 32.10
CA HIS A 92 -11.16 22.36 32.71
C HIS A 92 -11.20 21.34 33.87
N TYR A 93 -11.55 21.79 35.07
CA TYR A 93 -11.55 20.92 36.27
C TYR A 93 -12.84 20.95 37.10
N GLY A 94 -13.75 21.90 36.84
CA GLY A 94 -14.98 22.03 37.61
C GLY A 94 -16.04 22.84 36.88
N ASN A 95 -17.27 22.79 37.40
CA ASN A 95 -18.40 23.58 36.93
C ASN A 95 -18.99 24.31 38.15
N ILE A 96 -19.18 25.63 38.06
CA ILE A 96 -19.90 26.43 39.05
C ILE A 96 -21.29 26.71 38.49
N GLN A 97 -22.31 26.45 39.30
CA GLN A 97 -23.66 26.96 39.06
C GLN A 97 -23.86 28.13 40.02
N GLU A 98 -23.86 29.35 39.49
CA GLU A 98 -24.14 30.55 40.30
C GLU A 98 -25.63 30.58 40.68
N GLU A 99 -25.91 30.83 41.95
CA GLU A 99 -27.28 30.94 42.46
C GLU A 99 -28.01 32.09 41.74
N GLY A 100 -29.08 31.75 41.01
CA GLY A 100 -29.87 32.72 40.22
C GLY A 100 -29.54 32.80 38.72
N LYS A 101 -28.51 32.09 38.20
CA LYS A 101 -28.28 31.94 36.76
C LYS A 101 -28.61 30.52 36.28
N SER A 102 -29.34 30.44 35.17
CA SER A 102 -29.69 29.15 34.52
C SER A 102 -28.48 28.49 33.81
N SER A 103 -27.37 29.22 33.62
CA SER A 103 -26.17 28.73 32.94
C SER A 103 -25.06 28.33 33.91
N THR A 104 -24.47 27.15 33.67
CA THR A 104 -23.30 26.64 34.37
C THR A 104 -22.01 27.26 33.78
N SER A 105 -21.14 27.83 34.61
CA SER A 105 -19.82 28.33 34.18
C SER A 105 -18.74 27.29 34.45
N THR A 106 -17.99 26.89 33.43
CA THR A 106 -16.88 25.92 33.57
C THR A 106 -15.62 26.61 34.09
N GLN A 107 -15.07 26.14 35.20
CA GLN A 107 -13.77 26.58 35.73
C GLN A 107 -12.63 26.05 34.86
N LYS A 108 -11.69 26.93 34.54
CA LYS A 108 -10.53 26.66 33.71
C LYS A 108 -9.28 27.15 34.42
N LEU A 109 -8.19 26.41 34.31
CA LEU A 109 -6.89 26.84 34.84
C LEU A 109 -6.20 27.86 33.93
N ARG A 110 -6.51 27.82 32.63
CA ARG A 110 -5.80 28.60 31.61
C ARG A 110 -6.74 29.25 30.60
N ASP A 111 -6.27 30.37 30.07
CA ASP A 111 -6.89 31.07 28.95
C ASP A 111 -6.31 30.66 27.60
N LYS A 112 -6.91 31.15 26.50
CA LYS A 112 -6.46 30.89 25.14
C LYS A 112 -5.08 31.48 24.79
N ASN A 113 -4.45 32.24 25.68
CA ASN A 113 -3.08 32.74 25.49
C ASN A 113 -1.98 31.74 25.94
N THR A 114 -2.37 30.51 26.29
CA THR A 114 -1.43 29.46 26.70
C THR A 114 -1.02 28.57 25.52
N TYR A 115 0.08 27.84 25.74
CA TYR A 115 0.47 26.70 24.92
C TYR A 115 0.67 25.47 25.81
N SER A 116 0.48 24.31 25.22
CA SER A 116 0.63 23.00 25.86
C SER A 116 1.65 22.18 25.10
N VAL A 117 2.51 21.46 25.82
CA VAL A 117 3.54 20.59 25.25
C VAL A 117 3.46 19.22 25.91
N ILE A 118 3.40 18.19 25.07
CA ILE A 118 3.50 16.79 25.51
C ILE A 118 4.70 16.21 24.80
N LEU A 119 5.60 15.56 25.55
CA LEU A 119 6.84 14.99 25.03
C LEU A 119 7.09 13.63 25.66
N ALA A 120 7.51 12.65 24.87
CA ALA A 120 7.97 11.36 25.37
C ALA A 120 9.23 10.92 24.63
N HIS A 121 10.24 10.51 25.40
CA HIS A 121 11.51 10.04 24.90
C HIS A 121 11.61 8.53 25.03
N PHE A 122 11.94 7.88 23.92
CA PHE A 122 12.14 6.45 23.81
C PHE A 122 13.56 6.13 23.40
N LYS A 123 14.07 5.03 23.93
CA LYS A 123 15.40 4.51 23.63
C LYS A 123 15.31 3.02 23.34
N ASN A 124 15.99 2.57 22.29
CA ASN A 124 16.21 1.15 22.06
C ASN A 124 17.63 0.75 22.51
N THR A 125 17.91 -0.54 22.40
CA THR A 125 19.16 -1.15 22.85
C THR A 125 20.34 -0.92 21.92
N ASP A 126 20.07 -0.58 20.66
CA ASP A 126 21.06 -0.11 19.68
C ASP A 126 21.43 1.37 19.89
N LEU A 127 21.04 1.97 21.01
CA LEU A 127 21.23 3.39 21.32
C LEU A 127 20.57 4.34 20.29
N LYS A 128 19.52 3.87 19.60
CA LYS A 128 18.64 4.74 18.81
C LYS A 128 17.67 5.45 19.75
N PHE A 129 17.51 6.74 19.49
CA PHE A 129 16.64 7.63 20.24
C PHE A 129 15.47 8.05 19.37
N VAL A 130 14.27 8.04 19.93
CA VAL A 130 13.08 8.61 19.31
C VAL A 130 12.36 9.42 20.36
N THR A 131 12.28 10.73 20.16
CA THR A 131 11.50 11.64 21.00
C THR A 131 10.31 12.12 20.22
N LEU A 132 9.13 11.78 20.71
CA LEU A 132 7.86 12.25 20.18
C LEU A 132 7.46 13.51 20.91
N PHE A 133 7.01 14.55 20.19
CA PHE A 133 6.45 15.73 20.81
C PHE A 133 5.25 16.28 20.04
N GLN A 134 4.34 16.89 20.80
CA GLN A 134 3.20 17.61 20.27
C GLN A 134 3.03 18.93 21.01
N VAL A 135 2.88 20.00 20.24
CA VAL A 135 2.70 21.36 20.76
C VAL A 135 1.33 21.88 20.32
N ARG A 136 0.56 22.44 21.25
CA ARG A 136 -0.78 22.96 21.01
C ARG A 136 -0.90 24.39 21.50
N TRP A 137 -1.54 25.24 20.74
CA TRP A 137 -1.78 26.64 21.10
C TRP A 137 -3.04 27.15 20.40
N PHE A 138 -3.67 28.18 20.94
CA PHE A 138 -4.79 28.81 20.24
C PHE A 138 -4.28 29.90 19.27
N SER A 139 -4.86 29.94 18.09
CA SER A 139 -4.72 31.08 17.18
C SER A 139 -5.46 32.31 17.71
N SER A 140 -5.20 33.48 17.12
CA SER A 140 -5.99 34.69 17.37
C SER A 140 -7.48 34.52 17.00
N SER A 141 -7.82 33.59 16.10
CA SER A 141 -9.21 33.23 15.78
C SER A 141 -9.85 32.32 16.84
N GLY A 142 -9.09 31.86 17.82
CA GLY A 142 -9.55 30.99 18.90
C GLY A 142 -9.61 29.50 18.54
N GLU A 143 -9.04 29.11 17.39
CA GLU A 143 -8.89 27.73 16.93
C GLU A 143 -7.65 27.07 17.57
N LEU A 144 -7.75 25.79 17.93
CA LEU A 144 -6.63 25.04 18.50
C LEU A 144 -5.70 24.51 17.41
N ASN A 145 -4.55 25.17 17.26
CA ASN A 145 -3.45 24.73 16.41
C ASN A 145 -2.68 23.58 17.06
N ARG A 146 -2.10 22.73 16.20
CA ARG A 146 -1.33 21.55 16.59
C ARG A 146 -0.08 21.48 15.73
N GLN A 147 1.08 21.29 16.36
CA GLN A 147 2.30 20.89 15.69
C GLN A 147 2.72 19.51 16.19
N PHE A 148 3.00 18.62 15.25
CA PHE A 148 3.54 17.29 15.51
C PHE A 148 5.03 17.27 15.18
N GLY A 149 5.83 16.56 15.95
CA GLY A 149 7.22 16.37 15.61
C GLY A 149 7.87 15.15 16.24
N ILE A 150 8.92 14.71 15.57
CA ILE A 150 9.71 13.54 15.96
C ILE A 150 11.17 13.94 15.92
N ALA A 151 11.92 13.61 16.96
CA ALA A 151 13.35 13.85 17.03
C ALA A 151 14.13 12.56 17.26
N HIS A 152 15.30 12.46 16.63
CA HIS A 152 16.26 11.37 16.81
C HIS A 152 17.29 11.67 17.91
N VAL A 153 16.95 12.61 18.79
CA VAL A 153 17.76 13.07 19.93
C VAL A 153 16.86 13.27 21.15
N PRO A 154 17.41 13.17 22.37
CA PRO A 154 16.69 13.58 23.58
C PRO A 154 16.33 15.07 23.51
N LEU A 155 15.09 15.40 23.86
CA LEU A 155 14.59 16.78 24.00
C LEU A 155 13.92 16.93 25.37
N GLU A 156 13.95 18.13 25.92
CA GLU A 156 13.34 18.47 27.22
C GLU A 156 12.51 19.76 27.09
N ILE A 157 11.30 19.78 27.66
CA ILE A 157 10.36 20.90 27.52
C ILE A 157 10.98 22.20 28.04
N GLU A 158 11.62 22.18 29.22
CA GLU A 158 12.23 23.38 29.83
C GLU A 158 13.37 23.97 29.01
N LYS A 159 14.07 23.14 28.23
CA LYS A 159 15.23 23.55 27.43
C LYS A 159 14.82 23.95 26.02
N ASP A 160 13.98 23.13 25.39
CA ASP A 160 13.73 23.15 23.94
C ASP A 160 12.43 23.90 23.58
N PHE A 161 11.49 24.05 24.54
CA PHE A 161 10.14 24.60 24.30
C PHE A 161 9.76 25.77 25.22
N ARG A 162 10.70 26.30 26.01
CA ARG A 162 10.46 27.40 26.96
C ARG A 162 10.06 28.71 26.29
N ASP A 163 10.73 29.07 25.20
CA ASP A 163 10.50 30.34 24.49
C ASP A 163 9.54 30.13 23.31
N PHE A 164 8.33 29.65 23.61
CA PHE A 164 7.30 29.42 22.61
C PHE A 164 6.73 30.74 22.07
N ASP A 165 6.44 30.77 20.77
CA ASP A 165 5.73 31.86 20.10
C ASP A 165 4.73 31.33 19.07
N SER A 166 3.58 31.98 18.95
CA SER A 166 2.54 31.59 17.98
C SER A 166 2.95 31.84 16.52
N LYS A 167 4.01 32.62 16.26
CA LYS A 167 4.51 32.97 14.92
C LYS A 167 5.48 31.93 14.34
N GLY A 168 5.87 30.92 15.12
CA GLY A 168 6.70 29.79 14.68
C GLY A 168 8.22 30.02 14.74
N LEU A 169 8.70 31.06 15.43
CA LEU A 169 10.14 31.28 15.66
C LEU A 169 10.75 30.13 16.49
N TRP A 170 10.01 29.54 17.43
CA TRP A 170 10.43 28.38 18.21
C TRP A 170 10.76 27.18 17.33
N LYS A 171 9.98 26.93 16.26
CA LYS A 171 10.27 25.86 15.29
C LYS A 171 11.58 26.13 14.56
N ARG A 172 11.76 27.37 14.07
CA ARG A 172 13.00 27.78 13.39
C ARG A 172 14.23 27.70 14.30
N ARG A 173 14.06 28.03 15.58
CA ARG A 173 15.12 27.93 16.59
C ARG A 173 15.52 26.50 16.85
N LEU A 174 14.55 25.60 17.01
CA LEU A 174 14.80 24.15 17.14
C LEU A 174 15.46 23.58 15.89
N ASP A 175 14.94 23.91 14.71
CA ASP A 175 15.51 23.49 13.44
C ASP A 175 16.97 23.97 13.30
N LYS A 176 17.24 25.24 13.63
CA LYS A 176 18.60 25.80 13.61
C LYS A 176 19.53 25.12 14.63
N ALA A 177 19.05 24.88 15.84
CA ALA A 177 19.84 24.30 16.92
C ALA A 177 20.25 22.85 16.61
N TYR A 178 19.37 22.06 15.99
CA TYR A 178 19.58 20.62 15.84
C TYR A 178 19.86 20.16 14.40
N ASN A 179 19.39 20.88 13.37
CA ASN A 179 19.50 20.48 11.97
C ASN A 179 20.53 21.27 11.15
N SER A 180 20.98 22.47 11.55
CA SER A 180 21.87 23.30 10.71
C SER A 180 23.22 22.68 10.34
N ASN A 181 23.79 21.81 11.20
CA ASN A 181 25.12 21.23 11.01
C ASN A 181 25.11 19.74 10.67
N THR A 182 23.96 19.19 10.24
CA THR A 182 23.83 17.74 10.02
C THR A 182 23.20 17.43 8.66
N THR A 183 23.77 16.48 7.93
CA THR A 183 23.23 15.97 6.65
C THR A 183 21.90 15.21 6.81
N LYS A 184 21.65 14.66 8.00
CA LYS A 184 20.37 14.02 8.39
C LYS A 184 19.62 14.91 9.36
N LYS A 185 18.32 15.12 9.11
CA LYS A 185 17.44 15.85 10.02
C LYS A 185 17.34 15.09 11.35
N LYS A 186 17.80 15.74 12.43
CA LYS A 186 17.66 15.25 13.81
C LYS A 186 16.27 15.53 14.34
N ILE A 187 15.64 16.64 13.94
CA ILE A 187 14.25 16.98 14.27
C ILE A 187 13.43 17.05 12.99
N GLU A 188 12.30 16.36 12.98
CA GLU A 188 11.33 16.32 11.90
C GLU A 188 10.03 16.98 12.39
N PHE A 189 9.65 18.10 11.78
CA PHE A 189 8.33 18.69 11.95
C PHE A 189 7.39 18.07 10.93
N ILE A 190 6.26 17.53 11.40
CA ILE A 190 5.31 16.80 10.56
C ILE A 190 3.99 17.56 10.51
N GLU A 191 3.45 17.69 9.30
CA GLU A 191 2.19 18.35 9.05
C GLU A 191 1.05 17.34 9.08
N GLY A 192 0.14 17.53 10.03
CA GLY A 192 -1.05 16.71 10.18
C GLY A 192 -0.86 15.41 10.98
N PRO A 193 -1.95 14.89 11.57
CA PRO A 193 -1.90 13.73 12.45
C PRO A 193 -1.63 12.41 11.71
N THR A 194 -2.09 12.26 10.46
CA THR A 194 -1.93 11.04 9.66
C THR A 194 -0.47 10.79 9.30
N ALA A 195 0.20 11.78 8.71
CA ALA A 195 1.62 11.69 8.38
C ALA A 195 2.49 11.47 9.63
N TYR A 196 2.13 12.07 10.76
CA TYR A 196 2.83 11.84 12.03
C TYR A 196 2.63 10.41 12.54
N ALA A 197 1.42 9.85 12.43
CA ALA A 197 1.15 8.45 12.77
C ALA A 197 1.96 7.49 11.90
N GLU A 198 1.93 7.66 10.58
CA GLU A 198 2.67 6.82 9.63
C GLU A 198 4.18 6.87 9.89
N ARG A 199 4.72 8.08 10.11
CA ARG A 199 6.15 8.25 10.41
C ARG A 199 6.53 7.59 11.73
N MET A 200 5.70 7.74 12.77
CA MET A 200 5.89 7.06 14.05
C MET A 200 5.85 5.54 13.86
N THR A 201 4.80 5.00 13.24
CA THR A 201 4.64 3.56 12.96
C THR A 201 5.86 3.00 12.22
N SER A 202 6.36 3.71 11.19
CA SER A 202 7.58 3.34 10.47
C SER A 202 8.83 3.33 11.37
N LEU A 203 9.01 4.36 12.20
CA LEU A 203 10.20 4.47 13.07
C LEU A 203 10.22 3.43 14.18
N PHE A 204 9.06 3.12 14.76
CA PHE A 204 8.93 2.11 15.81
C PHE A 204 8.93 0.67 15.25
N GLY A 205 8.91 0.48 13.92
CA GLY A 205 8.88 -0.84 13.28
C GLY A 205 7.51 -1.53 13.39
N MET A 206 6.43 -0.76 13.49
CA MET A 206 5.07 -1.27 13.52
C MET A 206 4.60 -1.58 12.08
N ARG A 207 3.77 -2.61 11.91
CA ARG A 207 3.25 -3.02 10.59
C ARG A 207 2.13 -2.13 10.06
N SER A 208 1.34 -1.55 10.94
CA SER A 208 0.15 -0.77 10.57
C SER A 208 -0.17 0.30 11.61
N VAL A 209 -0.78 1.38 11.15
CA VAL A 209 -1.34 2.45 11.99
C VAL A 209 -2.50 1.92 12.86
N LYS A 210 -3.17 0.82 12.46
CA LYS A 210 -4.18 0.11 13.29
C LYS A 210 -3.61 -0.32 14.66
N ALA A 211 -2.29 -0.51 14.78
CA ALA A 211 -1.66 -0.80 16.08
C ALA A 211 -1.83 0.35 17.10
N LEU A 212 -1.93 1.59 16.63
CA LEU A 212 -2.14 2.76 17.50
C LEU A 212 -3.57 2.82 18.03
N SER A 213 -4.57 2.45 17.22
CA SER A 213 -5.97 2.38 17.69
C SER A 213 -6.17 1.26 18.70
N LEU A 214 -5.51 0.11 18.48
CA LEU A 214 -5.46 -0.98 19.44
C LEU A 214 -4.89 -0.53 20.79
N PHE A 215 -3.79 0.22 20.78
CA PHE A 215 -3.20 0.76 21.99
C PHE A 215 -4.20 1.62 22.78
N ASN A 216 -4.99 2.45 22.10
CA ASN A 216 -6.04 3.24 22.76
C ASN A 216 -7.13 2.36 23.40
N GLN A 217 -7.57 1.31 22.70
CA GLN A 217 -8.58 0.38 23.22
C GLN A 217 -8.09 -0.40 24.45
N VAL A 218 -6.84 -0.86 24.42
CA VAL A 218 -6.23 -1.62 25.54
C VAL A 218 -6.05 -0.75 26.77
N VAL A 219 -5.56 0.48 26.61
CA VAL A 219 -5.36 1.41 27.74
C VAL A 219 -6.70 1.91 28.31
N GLY A 220 -7.75 1.95 27.47
CA GLY A 220 -9.09 2.34 27.87
C GLY A 220 -9.77 1.40 28.88
N VAL A 221 -9.29 0.15 29.00
CA VAL A 221 -9.83 -0.90 29.90
C VAL A 221 -11.36 -0.85 29.99
N LYS A 222 -12.04 -0.73 28.85
CA LYS A 222 -13.45 -1.12 28.77
C LYS A 222 -13.44 -2.55 28.26
N VAL A 223 -14.02 -3.43 29.05
CA VAL A 223 -14.25 -4.86 28.78
C VAL A 223 -14.40 -5.04 27.27
N LEU A 224 -13.45 -5.76 26.65
CA LEU A 224 -13.62 -6.22 25.28
C LEU A 224 -14.89 -7.07 25.30
N GLU A 225 -15.99 -6.56 24.75
CA GLU A 225 -17.29 -7.23 24.78
C GLU A 225 -17.19 -8.61 24.10
N ASP A 226 -16.43 -8.66 23.00
CA ASP A 226 -16.06 -9.89 22.30
C ASP A 226 -14.56 -9.87 21.95
N LEU A 227 -13.80 -10.76 22.61
CA LEU A 227 -12.38 -10.93 22.36
C LEU A 227 -12.10 -11.51 20.96
N ASP A 228 -12.98 -12.39 20.48
CA ASP A 228 -12.80 -13.07 19.20
C ASP A 228 -13.01 -12.10 18.04
N GLU A 229 -14.06 -11.27 18.10
CA GLU A 229 -14.28 -10.19 17.11
C GLU A 229 -13.12 -9.18 17.12
N PHE A 230 -12.63 -8.84 18.32
CA PHE A 230 -11.49 -7.94 18.46
C PHE A 230 -10.21 -8.51 17.84
N ILE A 231 -9.87 -9.77 18.10
CA ILE A 231 -8.71 -10.44 17.50
C ILE A 231 -8.89 -10.52 15.99
N ARG A 232 -10.08 -10.92 15.50
CA ARG A 232 -10.36 -11.05 14.07
C ARG A 232 -10.21 -9.73 13.33
N THR A 233 -10.67 -8.64 13.91
CA THR A 233 -10.68 -7.32 13.25
C THR A 233 -9.31 -6.63 13.32
N ASN A 234 -8.57 -6.81 14.41
CA ASN A 234 -7.39 -6.01 14.68
C ASN A 234 -6.05 -6.76 14.63
N MET A 235 -6.04 -8.08 14.83
CA MET A 235 -4.81 -8.88 14.82
C MET A 235 -4.64 -9.74 13.58
N LEU A 236 -5.73 -10.05 12.87
CA LEU A 236 -5.65 -10.75 11.58
C LEU A 236 -5.49 -9.73 10.46
N GLU A 237 -4.55 -10.01 9.55
CA GLU A 237 -4.40 -9.24 8.31
C GLU A 237 -5.60 -9.56 7.40
N GLU A 238 -6.31 -8.52 6.95
CA GLU A 238 -7.36 -8.66 5.94
C GLU A 238 -6.69 -9.04 4.62
N LEU A 239 -6.80 -10.32 4.24
CA LEU A 239 -6.37 -10.80 2.94
C LEU A 239 -7.48 -10.46 1.93
N ASP A 240 -7.12 -9.83 0.82
CA ASP A 240 -8.03 -9.51 -0.28
C ASP A 240 -8.30 -10.76 -1.15
N ALA A 241 -8.81 -11.80 -0.50
CA ALA A 241 -9.06 -13.11 -1.10
C ALA A 241 -10.13 -13.02 -2.21
N GLU A 242 -11.04 -12.06 -2.11
CA GLU A 242 -12.08 -11.86 -3.12
C GLU A 242 -11.49 -11.32 -4.43
N THR A 243 -10.63 -10.31 -4.37
CA THR A 243 -9.95 -9.80 -5.56
C THR A 243 -9.02 -10.83 -6.18
N GLU A 244 -8.24 -11.55 -5.37
CA GLU A 244 -7.39 -12.64 -5.88
C GLU A 244 -8.21 -13.74 -6.55
N PHE A 245 -9.36 -14.11 -5.98
CA PHE A 245 -10.27 -15.08 -6.57
C PHE A 245 -10.85 -14.60 -7.90
N ILE A 246 -11.25 -13.32 -8.00
CA ILE A 246 -11.75 -12.73 -9.24
C ILE A 246 -10.67 -12.76 -10.33
N GLN A 247 -9.44 -12.37 -10.01
CA GLN A 247 -8.30 -12.42 -10.95
C GLN A 247 -8.00 -13.85 -11.42
N LEU A 248 -8.04 -14.82 -10.52
CA LEU A 248 -7.85 -16.23 -10.85
C LEU A 248 -8.96 -16.73 -11.78
N LYS A 249 -10.21 -16.37 -11.50
CA LYS A 249 -11.37 -16.74 -12.32
C LYS A 249 -11.25 -16.16 -13.74
N GLU A 250 -10.89 -14.89 -13.88
CA GLU A 250 -10.70 -14.26 -15.20
C GLU A 250 -9.56 -14.90 -15.98
N SER A 251 -8.45 -15.21 -15.31
CA SER A 251 -7.31 -15.92 -15.91
C SER A 251 -7.70 -17.31 -16.40
N PHE A 252 -8.51 -18.03 -15.62
CA PHE A 252 -9.03 -19.35 -15.99
C PHE A 252 -9.95 -19.29 -17.21
N LEU A 253 -10.87 -18.31 -17.25
CA LEU A 253 -11.76 -18.11 -18.41
C LEU A 253 -10.95 -17.82 -19.69
N THR A 254 -9.95 -16.94 -19.59
CA THR A 254 -9.05 -16.62 -20.71
C THR A 254 -8.32 -17.87 -21.22
N LEU A 255 -7.83 -18.72 -20.33
CA LEU A 255 -7.18 -19.99 -20.68
C LEU A 255 -8.15 -20.98 -21.34
N MET A 256 -9.39 -21.06 -20.85
CA MET A 256 -10.43 -21.89 -21.44
C MET A 256 -10.81 -21.43 -22.86
N ASP A 257 -10.93 -20.13 -23.08
CA ASP A 257 -11.20 -19.57 -24.40
C ASP A 257 -10.04 -19.82 -25.36
N ALA A 258 -8.79 -19.63 -24.91
CA ALA A 258 -7.60 -19.94 -25.70
C ALA A 258 -7.56 -21.42 -26.10
N LYS A 259 -7.83 -22.33 -25.16
CA LYS A 259 -7.92 -23.77 -25.45
C LYS A 259 -9.00 -24.07 -26.49
N THR A 260 -10.19 -23.50 -26.33
CA THR A 260 -11.32 -23.69 -27.25
C THR A 260 -10.96 -23.20 -28.66
N ASN A 261 -10.27 -22.06 -28.76
CA ASN A 261 -9.81 -21.52 -30.04
C ASN A 261 -8.75 -22.39 -30.71
N ILE A 262 -7.81 -22.96 -29.93
CA ILE A 262 -6.82 -23.92 -30.43
C ILE A 262 -7.51 -25.18 -30.95
N GLU A 263 -8.49 -25.72 -30.23
CA GLU A 263 -9.26 -26.90 -30.66
C GLU A 263 -10.03 -26.62 -31.95
N LYS A 264 -10.70 -25.45 -32.05
CA LYS A 264 -11.36 -25.01 -33.29
C LYS A 264 -10.39 -24.91 -34.46
N ALA A 265 -9.24 -24.28 -34.27
CA ALA A 265 -8.23 -24.12 -35.33
C ALA A 265 -7.67 -25.48 -35.79
N LYS A 266 -7.44 -26.42 -34.85
CA LYS A 266 -7.04 -27.79 -35.18
C LYS A 266 -8.08 -28.50 -36.04
N GLU A 267 -9.36 -28.38 -35.70
CA GLU A 267 -10.43 -29.01 -36.47
C GLU A 267 -10.60 -28.37 -37.85
N GLN A 268 -10.46 -27.03 -37.95
CA GLN A 268 -10.44 -26.33 -39.24
C GLN A 268 -9.29 -26.82 -40.14
N ILE A 269 -8.07 -26.94 -39.60
CA ILE A 269 -6.92 -27.48 -40.35
C ILE A 269 -7.24 -28.90 -40.83
N LYS A 270 -7.77 -29.75 -39.94
CA LYS A 270 -8.13 -31.13 -40.27
C LYS A 270 -9.14 -31.22 -41.42
N GLN A 271 -10.13 -30.33 -41.46
CA GLN A 271 -11.11 -30.27 -42.55
C GLN A 271 -10.52 -29.74 -43.86
N LEU A 272 -9.49 -28.89 -43.81
CA LEU A 272 -8.83 -28.33 -45.00
C LEU A 272 -7.82 -29.30 -45.65
N ILE A 273 -7.27 -30.26 -44.90
CA ILE A 273 -6.34 -31.29 -45.41
C ILE A 273 -6.88 -31.99 -46.69
N PRO A 274 -8.09 -32.60 -46.70
CA PRO A 274 -8.58 -33.30 -47.89
C PRO A 274 -8.81 -32.37 -49.08
N ILE A 275 -9.18 -31.10 -48.84
CA ILE A 275 -9.34 -30.10 -49.92
C ILE A 275 -8.00 -29.81 -50.57
N ASN A 276 -6.94 -29.63 -49.76
CA ASN A 276 -5.59 -29.42 -50.26
C ASN A 276 -5.08 -30.64 -51.04
N GLU A 277 -5.33 -31.86 -50.56
CA GLU A 277 -4.98 -33.09 -51.28
C GLU A 277 -5.67 -33.19 -52.66
N ILE A 278 -6.95 -32.81 -52.73
CA ILE A 278 -7.70 -32.78 -54.00
C ILE A 278 -7.13 -31.69 -54.93
N ALA A 279 -6.80 -30.51 -54.40
CA ALA A 279 -6.18 -29.43 -55.17
C ALA A 279 -4.82 -29.84 -55.75
N GLN A 280 -3.99 -30.55 -54.97
CA GLN A 280 -2.72 -31.10 -55.46
C GLN A 280 -2.94 -32.14 -56.56
N LYS A 281 -3.91 -33.05 -56.41
CA LYS A 281 -4.28 -34.02 -57.46
C LYS A 281 -4.74 -33.33 -58.74
N LEU A 282 -5.61 -32.32 -58.65
CA LEU A 282 -6.06 -31.54 -59.80
C LEU A 282 -4.90 -30.85 -60.50
N THR A 283 -3.98 -30.25 -59.75
CA THR A 283 -2.79 -29.61 -60.30
C THR A 283 -1.94 -30.60 -61.08
N ASN A 284 -1.71 -31.80 -60.54
CA ASN A 284 -0.97 -32.86 -61.23
C ASN A 284 -1.67 -33.30 -62.52
N ILE A 285 -2.99 -33.54 -62.47
CA ILE A 285 -3.78 -33.90 -63.66
C ILE A 285 -3.69 -32.80 -64.73
N GLN A 286 -3.68 -31.53 -64.34
CA GLN A 286 -3.58 -30.41 -65.25
C GLN A 286 -2.19 -30.34 -65.94
N VAL A 287 -1.13 -30.64 -65.20
CA VAL A 287 0.24 -30.78 -65.76
C VAL A 287 0.30 -31.95 -66.74
N ASP A 288 -0.28 -33.10 -66.38
CA ASP A 288 -0.31 -34.29 -67.25
C ASP A 288 -1.09 -34.02 -68.54
N LEU A 289 -2.23 -33.33 -68.44
CA LEU A 289 -3.02 -32.88 -69.60
C LEU A 289 -2.20 -32.01 -70.55
N GLN A 290 -1.47 -31.01 -70.03
CA GLN A 290 -0.62 -30.15 -70.84
C GLN A 290 0.50 -30.94 -71.55
N GLN A 291 1.09 -31.95 -70.88
CA GLN A 291 2.10 -32.82 -71.50
C GLN A 291 1.50 -33.70 -72.60
N LEU A 292 0.30 -34.26 -72.38
CA LEU A 292 -0.40 -35.09 -73.35
C LEU A 292 -0.82 -34.27 -74.57
N GLU A 293 -1.31 -33.05 -74.40
CA GLU A 293 -1.63 -32.12 -75.49
C GLU A 293 -0.39 -31.81 -76.34
N LYS A 294 0.73 -31.46 -75.68
CA LYS A 294 2.00 -31.21 -76.38
C LYS A 294 2.50 -32.44 -77.14
N THR A 295 2.34 -33.63 -76.56
CA THR A 295 2.71 -34.90 -77.20
C THR A 295 1.82 -35.18 -78.40
N LYS A 296 0.51 -34.95 -78.30
CA LYS A 296 -0.44 -35.08 -79.39
C LYS A 296 -0.08 -34.15 -80.55
N GLU A 297 0.19 -32.87 -80.29
CA GLU A 297 0.62 -31.91 -81.33
C GLU A 297 1.92 -32.35 -82.01
N THR A 298 2.90 -32.79 -81.23
CA THR A 298 4.20 -33.26 -81.75
C THR A 298 4.06 -34.56 -82.54
N SER A 299 3.12 -35.43 -82.16
CA SER A 299 2.88 -36.72 -82.84
C SER A 299 2.48 -36.54 -84.31
N VAL A 300 1.74 -35.47 -84.64
CA VAL A 300 1.34 -35.16 -86.03
C VAL A 300 2.57 -34.93 -86.90
N TYR A 301 3.56 -34.18 -86.40
CA TYR A 301 4.83 -33.97 -87.11
C TYR A 301 5.65 -35.25 -87.23
N TRP A 302 5.64 -36.11 -86.20
CA TRP A 302 6.32 -37.40 -86.24
C TRP A 302 5.69 -38.35 -87.27
N PHE A 303 4.36 -38.46 -87.31
CA PHE A 303 3.63 -39.26 -88.31
C PHE A 303 3.82 -38.71 -89.73
N ALA A 304 3.81 -37.39 -89.92
CA ALA A 304 4.12 -36.78 -91.21
C ALA A 304 5.54 -37.11 -91.68
N LYS A 305 6.54 -37.01 -90.78
CA LYS A 305 7.93 -37.38 -91.07
C LYS A 305 8.05 -38.88 -91.42
N LYS A 306 7.38 -39.75 -90.68
CA LYS A 306 7.36 -41.20 -90.94
C LYS A 306 6.64 -41.55 -92.25
N GLY A 307 5.55 -40.87 -92.57
CA GLY A 307 4.86 -41.00 -93.85
C GLY A 307 5.77 -40.64 -95.03
N VAL A 308 6.53 -39.55 -94.91
CA VAL A 308 7.53 -39.17 -95.93
C VAL A 308 8.66 -40.21 -96.05
N GLU A 309 9.17 -40.75 -94.94
CA GLU A 309 10.16 -41.82 -94.97
C GLU A 309 9.65 -43.08 -95.69
N LEU A 310 8.44 -43.52 -95.36
CA LEU A 310 7.81 -44.69 -95.99
C LEU A 310 7.50 -44.44 -97.46
N GLY A 311 6.97 -43.26 -97.81
CA GLY A 311 6.72 -42.88 -99.20
C GLY A 311 7.99 -42.80 -100.04
N LYS A 312 9.11 -42.31 -99.46
CA LYS A 312 10.43 -42.35 -100.13
C LYS A 312 10.93 -43.78 -100.35
N LYS A 313 10.70 -44.68 -99.39
CA LYS A 313 11.04 -46.10 -99.54
C LYS A 313 10.21 -46.78 -100.63
N GLU A 314 8.91 -46.49 -100.70
CA GLU A 314 8.07 -47.02 -101.78
C GLU A 314 8.42 -46.43 -103.15
N LEU A 315 8.73 -45.14 -103.25
CA LEU A 315 9.21 -44.53 -104.50
C LEU A 315 10.52 -45.16 -104.97
N ALA A 316 11.45 -45.47 -104.06
CA ALA A 316 12.67 -46.19 -104.38
C ALA A 316 12.38 -47.63 -104.84
N HIS A 317 11.36 -48.29 -104.26
CA HIS A 317 10.91 -49.61 -104.67
C HIS A 317 10.25 -49.59 -106.06
N PHE A 318 9.43 -48.59 -106.39
CA PHE A 318 8.82 -48.42 -107.71
C PHE A 318 9.84 -48.01 -108.80
N ALA A 319 10.87 -47.23 -108.45
CA ALA A 319 11.96 -46.88 -109.37
C ALA A 319 12.88 -48.07 -109.71
N ALA A 320 12.84 -49.14 -108.92
CA ALA A 320 13.57 -50.39 -109.17
C ALA A 320 12.80 -51.37 -110.09
N ILE A 321 11.59 -51.03 -110.53
CA ILE A 321 10.83 -51.84 -111.51
C ILE A 321 11.32 -51.45 -112.92
N PRO A 322 11.89 -52.38 -113.71
CA PRO A 322 12.46 -52.05 -115.01
C PRO A 322 11.38 -51.66 -116.04
N LYS A 323 11.60 -50.55 -116.75
CA LYS A 323 10.81 -50.14 -117.92
C LYS A 323 10.90 -51.22 -119.02
N PRO A 324 9.82 -51.55 -119.74
CA PRO A 324 9.90 -52.43 -120.90
C PRO A 324 10.74 -51.77 -122.01
N SER A 325 11.72 -52.53 -122.52
CA SER A 325 12.58 -52.14 -123.64
C SER A 325 11.75 -51.95 -124.93
N PRO A 326 11.99 -50.90 -125.74
CA PRO A 326 11.41 -50.79 -127.07
C PRO A 326 12.26 -51.60 -128.06
N VAL A 327 11.65 -52.49 -128.84
CA VAL A 327 12.27 -53.05 -130.06
C VAL A 327 11.23 -53.07 -131.18
N PHE A 328 11.51 -52.29 -132.23
CA PHE A 328 10.95 -52.41 -133.58
C PHE A 328 11.94 -53.23 -134.41
N GLN A 329 11.52 -54.41 -134.88
CA GLN A 329 11.55 -54.93 -136.26
C GLN A 329 11.14 -56.41 -136.27
#